data_AF-A0A7X4K7U3-F1
#
_entry.id   AF-A0A7X4K7U3-F1
#
_cell.length_a   1.000
_cell.length_b   1.000
_cell.length_c   1.000
_cell.angle_alpha   90.00
_cell.angle_beta   90.00
_cell.angle_gamma   90.00
#
_symmetry.space_group_name_H-M   'P 1'
#
loop_
_entity.id
_entity.type
_entity.pdbx_description
1 polymer ?
#
loop_
_entity_poly.entity_id
_entity_poly.type
_entity_poly.pdbx_seq_one_letter_code
_entity_poly.pdbx_strand_id
1 'polypeptide(L)'
;MLSHTRALVAASVFAFVTRRKVAGLYDHSQGRDLRIAAEARGDRLKGYDGDRKAEFAGMLPEIHDAADDTFISMEIDGTKARGYDRGSSSFYAAQVTDGLVQVFDHEDQTWHAYDVQDADAAQSYLRGDAQG
;
A
#
# COMPACT_ATOMS: atom_id res chain seq x y z
N MET A 1 11.71 0.98 -9.30
CA MET A 1 10.47 0.19 -9.24
C MET A 1 9.38 0.88 -10.05
N LEU A 2 8.38 0.15 -10.59
CA LEU A 2 7.26 0.77 -11.31
C LEU A 2 6.34 1.54 -10.35
N SER A 3 5.65 2.58 -10.83
CA SER A 3 4.80 3.43 -9.97
C SER A 3 3.64 2.68 -9.34
N HIS A 4 2.97 1.80 -10.10
CA HIS A 4 1.91 0.95 -9.56
C HIS A 4 2.43 -0.06 -8.53
N THR A 5 3.66 -0.56 -8.68
CA THR A 5 4.28 -1.43 -7.67
C THR A 5 4.56 -0.66 -6.39
N ARG A 6 5.00 0.60 -6.44
CA ARG A 6 5.12 1.47 -5.25
C ARG A 6 3.78 1.66 -4.55
N ALA A 7 2.71 1.90 -5.30
CA ALA A 7 1.38 2.06 -4.73
C ALA A 7 0.85 0.77 -4.10
N LEU A 8 1.08 -0.39 -4.74
CA LEU A 8 0.77 -1.71 -4.18
C LEU A 8 1.54 -1.96 -2.87
N VAL A 9 2.84 -1.67 -2.84
CA VAL A 9 3.68 -1.73 -1.64
C VAL A 9 3.10 -0.82 -0.55
N ALA A 10 2.75 0.42 -0.88
CA ALA A 10 2.19 1.37 0.08
C ALA A 10 0.89 0.85 0.72
N ALA A 11 -0.06 0.37 -0.09
CA ALA A 11 -1.32 -0.19 0.40
C ALA A 11 -1.10 -1.43 1.28
N SER A 12 -0.20 -2.32 0.84
CA SER A 12 0.11 -3.56 1.55
C SER A 12 0.75 -3.29 2.91
N VAL A 13 1.75 -2.41 2.95
CA VAL A 13 2.45 -2.03 4.18
C VAL A 13 1.47 -1.39 5.17
N PHE A 14 0.61 -0.47 4.71
CA PHE A 14 -0.41 0.11 5.59
C PHE A 14 -1.35 -0.96 6.16
N ALA A 15 -1.88 -1.85 5.33
CA ALA A 15 -2.80 -2.89 5.75
C ALA A 15 -2.15 -3.84 6.79
N PHE A 16 -0.90 -4.24 6.57
CA PHE A 16 -0.17 -5.09 7.52
C PHE A 16 0.14 -4.41 8.85
N VAL A 17 0.64 -3.17 8.81
CA VAL A 17 1.07 -2.42 10.00
C VAL A 17 -0.14 -2.01 10.85
N THR A 18 -1.19 -1.49 10.22
CA THR A 18 -2.31 -0.87 10.94
C THR A 18 -3.47 -1.82 11.19
N ARG A 19 -3.54 -2.93 10.45
CA ARG A 19 -4.70 -3.86 10.42
C ARG A 19 -6.01 -3.20 9.98
N ARG A 20 -5.93 -2.04 9.34
CA ARG A 20 -7.05 -1.31 8.76
C ARG A 20 -7.13 -1.58 7.26
N LYS A 21 -8.30 -1.30 6.68
CA LYS A 21 -8.54 -1.46 5.26
C LYS A 21 -8.04 -0.24 4.49
N VAL A 22 -7.54 -0.50 3.30
CA VAL A 22 -7.26 0.52 2.29
C VAL A 22 -8.41 0.47 1.29
N ALA A 23 -9.00 1.62 0.99
CA ALA A 23 -10.06 1.80 -0.01
C ALA A 23 -9.59 2.62 -1.23
N GLY A 24 -8.45 3.29 -1.10
CA GLY A 24 -7.78 4.05 -2.15
C GLY A 24 -6.46 4.63 -1.63
N LEU A 25 -5.65 5.17 -2.54
CA LEU A 25 -4.44 5.92 -2.21
C LEU A 25 -4.44 7.23 -3.00
N TYR A 26 -4.02 8.33 -2.40
CA TYR A 26 -3.63 9.53 -3.15
C TYR A 26 -2.11 9.50 -3.38
N ASP A 27 -1.68 9.45 -4.63
CA ASP A 27 -0.26 9.45 -5.01
C ASP A 27 0.22 10.88 -5.23
N HIS A 28 1.08 11.37 -4.33
CA HIS A 28 1.63 12.73 -4.40
C HIS A 28 2.59 12.94 -5.58
N SER A 29 3.23 11.88 -6.08
CA SER A 29 4.13 11.98 -7.24
C SER A 29 3.35 12.16 -8.55
N GLN A 30 2.12 11.61 -8.61
CA GLN A 30 1.23 11.71 -9.77
C GLN A 30 0.11 12.75 -9.60
N GLY A 31 -0.08 13.28 -8.39
CA GLY A 31 -1.12 14.25 -8.06
C GLY A 31 -2.54 13.71 -8.24
N ARG A 32 -2.78 12.41 -8.02
CA ARG A 32 -4.06 11.76 -8.32
C ARG A 32 -4.43 10.65 -7.34
N ASP A 33 -5.73 10.38 -7.27
CA ASP A 33 -6.28 9.20 -6.60
C ASP A 33 -6.02 7.93 -7.42
N LEU A 34 -5.64 6.86 -6.73
CA LEU A 34 -5.45 5.51 -7.23
C LEU A 34 -6.51 4.60 -6.63
N ARG A 35 -7.15 3.80 -7.48
CA ARG A 35 -8.20 2.85 -7.06
C ARG A 35 -7.57 1.56 -6.55
N ILE A 36 -6.91 1.62 -5.41
CA ILE A 36 -6.26 0.46 -4.79
C ILE A 36 -6.95 0.13 -3.47
N ALA A 37 -7.45 -1.10 -3.36
CA ALA A 37 -8.02 -1.62 -2.14
C ALA A 37 -7.15 -2.74 -1.57
N ALA A 38 -7.01 -2.80 -0.25
CA ALA A 38 -6.24 -3.86 0.41
C ALA A 38 -6.76 -4.12 1.83
N GLU A 39 -6.74 -5.39 2.25
CA GLU A 39 -6.91 -5.78 3.65
C GLU A 39 -5.93 -6.89 4.03
N ALA A 40 -5.41 -6.83 5.25
CA ALA A 40 -4.55 -7.85 5.82
C ALA A 40 -5.19 -8.51 7.04
N ARG A 41 -5.11 -9.83 7.12
CA ARG A 41 -5.56 -10.63 8.27
C ARG A 41 -4.46 -11.59 8.68
N GLY A 42 -3.83 -11.33 9.83
CA GLY A 42 -2.58 -12.00 10.19
C GLY A 42 -1.53 -11.73 9.11
N ASP A 43 -0.84 -12.75 8.64
CA ASP A 43 0.22 -12.57 7.63
C ASP A 43 -0.29 -12.66 6.19
N ARG A 44 -1.60 -12.81 5.99
CA ARG A 44 -2.23 -12.91 4.67
C ARG A 44 -2.80 -11.57 4.23
N LEU A 45 -2.52 -11.22 2.97
CA LEU A 45 -3.04 -10.05 2.28
C LEU A 45 -4.01 -10.45 1.17
N LYS A 46 -5.05 -9.65 0.98
CA LYS A 46 -5.79 -9.58 -0.28
C LYS A 46 -5.91 -8.12 -0.69
N GLY A 47 -5.67 -7.83 -1.96
CA GLY A 47 -5.86 -6.52 -2.54
C GLY A 47 -6.30 -6.57 -4.00
N TYR A 48 -6.71 -5.41 -4.49
CA TYR A 48 -7.19 -5.20 -5.85
C TYR A 48 -6.75 -3.83 -6.33
N ASP A 49 -6.13 -3.81 -7.51
CA ASP A 49 -5.81 -2.61 -8.26
C ASP A 49 -6.90 -2.41 -9.32
N GLY A 50 -7.81 -1.48 -9.07
CA GLY A 50 -8.92 -1.14 -9.95
C GLY A 50 -8.52 -0.32 -11.19
N ASP A 51 -7.32 0.26 -11.20
CA ASP A 51 -6.77 0.92 -12.39
C ASP A 51 -6.24 -0.10 -13.38
N ARG A 52 -5.54 -1.14 -12.90
CA ARG A 52 -5.07 -2.27 -13.71
C ARG A 52 -6.10 -3.41 -13.85
N LYS A 53 -7.19 -3.37 -13.07
CA LYS A 53 -8.23 -4.41 -12.97
C LYS A 53 -7.67 -5.78 -12.57
N ALA A 54 -6.71 -5.81 -11.65
CA ALA A 54 -5.99 -7.02 -11.25
C ALA A 54 -5.94 -7.19 -9.73
N GLU A 55 -5.89 -8.45 -9.28
CA GLU A 55 -5.68 -8.77 -7.87
C GLU A 55 -4.19 -8.76 -7.53
N PHE A 56 -3.88 -8.48 -6.26
CA PHE A 56 -2.60 -8.80 -5.65
C PHE A 56 -2.86 -9.43 -4.30
N ALA A 57 -2.13 -10.50 -3.97
CA ALA A 57 -2.40 -11.27 -2.77
C ALA A 57 -1.18 -12.09 -2.37
N GLY A 58 -1.15 -12.53 -1.13
CA GLY A 58 -0.07 -13.39 -0.67
C GLY A 58 -0.05 -13.58 0.83
N MET A 59 1.04 -14.16 1.30
CA MET A 59 1.36 -14.32 2.70
C MET A 59 2.80 -13.87 2.92
N LEU A 60 3.04 -13.05 3.93
CA LEU A 60 4.41 -12.62 4.24
C LEU A 60 5.35 -13.84 4.35
N PRO A 61 6.56 -13.76 3.78
CA PRO A 61 7.18 -12.56 3.23
C PRO A 61 6.90 -12.30 1.73
N GLU A 62 5.92 -12.94 1.11
CA GLU A 62 5.69 -12.88 -0.35
C GLU A 62 4.29 -12.34 -0.72
N ILE A 63 4.25 -11.35 -1.61
CA ILE A 63 3.02 -10.85 -2.24
C ILE A 63 3.15 -11.02 -3.75
N HIS A 64 2.18 -11.66 -4.38
CA HIS A 64 2.08 -11.79 -5.83
C HIS A 64 1.23 -10.65 -6.40
N ASP A 65 1.75 -9.98 -7.43
CA ASP A 65 1.03 -9.04 -8.27
C ASP A 65 0.59 -9.76 -9.56
N ALA A 66 -0.71 -10.00 -9.70
CA ALA A 66 -1.24 -10.75 -10.84
C ALA A 66 -1.25 -9.95 -12.15
N ALA A 67 -1.14 -8.62 -12.11
CA ALA A 67 -1.12 -7.81 -13.33
C ALA A 67 0.23 -7.95 -14.07
N ASP A 68 1.32 -7.98 -13.32
CA ASP A 68 2.68 -8.07 -13.88
C ASP A 68 3.25 -9.50 -13.80
N ASP A 69 2.51 -10.42 -13.19
CA ASP A 69 2.94 -11.79 -12.86
C ASP A 69 4.30 -11.83 -12.15
N THR A 70 4.43 -11.02 -11.09
CA THR A 70 5.68 -10.87 -10.34
C THR A 70 5.44 -10.95 -8.84
N PHE A 71 6.52 -11.15 -8.09
CA PHE A 71 6.49 -11.26 -6.63
C PHE A 71 7.28 -10.13 -5.98
N ILE A 72 6.71 -9.56 -4.92
CA ILE A 72 7.33 -8.56 -4.07
C ILE A 72 7.58 -9.22 -2.71
N SER A 73 8.83 -9.23 -2.27
CA SER A 73 9.15 -9.66 -0.91
C SER A 73 8.92 -8.52 0.07
N MET A 74 8.43 -8.83 1.27
CA MET A 74 8.10 -7.85 2.29
C MET A 74 8.37 -8.40 3.69
N GLU A 75 9.14 -7.65 4.46
CA GLU A 75 9.34 -7.86 5.89
C GLU A 75 8.84 -6.63 6.65
N ILE A 76 8.07 -6.84 7.71
CA ILE A 76 7.53 -5.78 8.56
C ILE A 76 8.32 -5.74 9.88
N ASP A 77 8.71 -4.54 10.31
CA ASP A 77 9.34 -4.26 11.60
C ASP A 77 8.72 -3.01 12.21
N GLY A 78 7.79 -3.22 13.16
CA GLY A 78 7.00 -2.15 13.76
C GLY A 78 6.17 -1.40 12.71
N THR A 79 6.48 -0.11 12.52
CA THR A 79 5.82 0.75 11.52
C THR A 79 6.57 0.84 10.21
N LYS A 80 7.66 0.08 10.04
CA LYS A 80 8.51 0.08 8.86
C LYS A 80 8.39 -1.24 8.12
N ALA A 81 8.68 -1.19 6.82
CA ALA A 81 8.84 -2.35 5.99
C ALA A 81 10.10 -2.23 5.14
N ARG A 82 10.64 -3.38 4.75
CA ARG A 82 11.70 -3.49 3.74
C ARG A 82 11.39 -4.66 2.83
N GLY A 83 11.94 -4.63 1.62
CA GLY A 83 11.63 -5.68 0.66
C GLY A 83 12.39 -5.55 -0.64
N TYR A 84 12.02 -6.43 -1.57
CA TYR A 84 12.59 -6.52 -2.89
C TYR A 84 11.49 -6.72 -3.92
N ASP A 85 11.43 -5.85 -4.91
CA ASP A 85 10.57 -6.02 -6.08
C ASP A 85 11.32 -6.83 -7.13
N ARG A 86 10.84 -8.06 -7.41
CA ARG A 86 11.46 -8.92 -8.42
C ARG A 86 11.19 -8.44 -9.84
N GLY A 87 10.14 -7.64 -10.06
CA GLY A 87 9.83 -7.08 -11.37
C GLY A 87 10.91 -6.11 -11.84
N SER A 88 11.29 -5.15 -10.99
CA SER A 88 12.40 -4.22 -11.28
C SER A 88 13.77 -4.69 -10.81
N SER A 89 13.85 -5.82 -10.10
CA SER A 89 15.09 -6.29 -9.46
C SER A 89 15.71 -5.26 -8.49
N SER A 90 14.88 -4.52 -7.76
CA SER A 90 15.31 -3.43 -6.88
C SER A 90 14.80 -3.59 -5.44
N PHE A 91 15.58 -3.07 -4.49
CA PHE A 91 15.20 -3.00 -3.08
C PHE A 91 14.30 -1.79 -2.83
N TYR A 92 13.49 -1.87 -1.78
CA TYR A 92 12.74 -0.73 -1.26
C TYR A 92 12.71 -0.72 0.27
N ALA A 93 12.45 0.45 0.82
CA ALA A 93 12.05 0.63 2.20
C ALA A 93 10.72 1.38 2.25
N ALA A 94 9.91 1.12 3.28
CA ALA A 94 8.68 1.87 3.49
C ALA A 94 8.47 2.17 4.98
N GLN A 95 7.73 3.23 5.26
CA GLN A 95 7.32 3.58 6.62
C GLN A 95 5.90 4.09 6.65
N VAL A 96 5.17 3.69 7.68
CA VAL A 96 3.81 4.13 7.97
C VAL A 96 3.85 5.19 9.06
N THR A 97 3.15 6.28 8.81
CA THR A 97 2.81 7.31 9.78
C THR A 97 1.29 7.48 9.81
N ASP A 98 0.77 8.51 10.47
CA ASP A 98 -0.68 8.69 10.63
C ASP A 98 -1.38 8.93 9.29
N GLY A 99 -1.98 7.87 8.73
CA GLY A 99 -2.70 7.91 7.44
C GLY A 99 -1.81 8.04 6.20
N LEU A 100 -0.48 8.14 6.35
CA LEU A 100 0.47 8.34 5.26
C LEU A 100 1.48 7.19 5.19
N VAL A 101 1.78 6.73 3.99
CA VAL A 101 2.89 5.79 3.71
C VAL A 101 3.93 6.46 2.82
N GLN A 102 5.20 6.31 3.19
CA GLN A 102 6.33 6.72 2.36
C GLN A 102 7.09 5.49 1.90
N VAL A 103 7.40 5.41 0.61
CA VAL A 103 8.16 4.33 -0.01
C VAL A 103 9.43 4.91 -0.63
N PHE A 104 10.59 4.45 -0.18
CA PHE A 104 11.88 4.74 -0.79
C PHE A 104 12.20 3.67 -1.82
N ASP A 105 12.34 4.07 -3.07
CA ASP A 105 12.70 3.21 -4.19
C ASP A 105 14.21 3.30 -4.43
N HIS A 106 14.93 2.19 -4.26
CA HIS A 106 16.38 2.20 -4.45
C HIS A 106 16.79 2.29 -5.93
N GLU A 107 15.87 2.09 -6.88
CA GLU A 107 16.21 2.24 -8.30
C GLU A 107 16.38 3.72 -8.66
N ASP A 108 15.46 4.57 -8.21
CA ASP A 108 15.46 6.02 -8.49
C ASP A 108 16.01 6.87 -7.33
N GLN A 109 16.39 6.23 -6.22
CA GLN A 109 16.91 6.87 -5.00
C GLN A 109 15.98 7.97 -4.45
N THR A 110 14.66 7.78 -4.58
CA THR A 110 13.66 8.79 -4.27
C THR A 110 12.57 8.27 -3.32
N TRP A 111 12.07 9.17 -2.48
CA TRP A 111 10.89 8.93 -1.64
C TRP A 111 9.60 9.28 -2.37
N HIS A 112 8.63 8.39 -2.31
CA HIS A 112 7.28 8.54 -2.86
C HIS A 112 6.27 8.47 -1.71
N ALA A 113 5.31 9.39 -1.67
CA ALA A 113 4.37 9.54 -0.57
C ALA A 113 2.94 9.24 -1.01
N TYR A 114 2.18 8.54 -0.15
CA TYR A 114 0.81 8.11 -0.42
C TYR A 114 -0.08 8.38 0.79
N ASP A 115 -1.12 9.19 0.63
CA ASP A 115 -2.17 9.29 1.66
C ASP A 115 -3.15 8.14 1.48
N VAL A 116 -3.47 7.48 2.60
CA VAL A 116 -4.34 6.31 2.63
C VAL A 116 -5.77 6.75 2.83
N GLN A 117 -6.63 6.32 1.91
CA GLN A 117 -8.07 6.48 2.02
C GLN A 117 -8.61 5.23 2.69
N ASP A 118 -9.03 5.35 3.95
CA ASP A 118 -9.63 4.25 4.71
C ASP A 118 -11.16 4.28 4.57
N ALA A 119 -11.77 3.12 4.35
CA ALA A 119 -13.21 2.92 4.35
C ALA A 119 -13.85 3.35 5.69
N ASP A 120 -13.14 3.22 6.80
CA ASP A 120 -13.67 3.53 8.14
C ASP A 120 -13.53 5.03 8.50
N ALA A 121 -12.61 5.75 7.85
CA ALA A 121 -12.45 7.20 8.06
C ALA A 121 -13.69 7.98 7.57
N ALA A 122 -14.30 7.56 6.45
CA ALA A 122 -15.51 8.17 5.92
C ALA A 122 -16.71 8.11 6.90
N GLN A 123 -16.80 7.07 7.73
CA GLN A 123 -17.86 6.97 8.74
C GLN A 123 -17.60 7.82 9.98
N SER A 124 -16.34 8.16 10.26
CA SER A 124 -15.93 8.94 11.43
C SER A 124 -16.35 10.41 11.29
N TYR A 125 -16.31 10.96 10.07
CA TYR A 125 -16.82 12.31 9.78
C TYR A 125 -18.34 12.42 9.94
N LEU A 126 -19.10 11.41 9.49
CA LEU A 126 -20.57 11.41 9.58
C LEU A 126 -21.12 11.33 11.02
N ARG A 127 -20.29 10.93 12.01
CA ARG A 127 -20.69 10.89 13.43
C ARG A 127 -20.40 12.20 14.18
N GLY A 128 -19.62 13.12 13.59
CA GLY A 128 -19.24 14.41 14.20
C GLY A 128 -20.29 15.51 14.07
N ASP A 129 -21.19 15.43 13.08
CA ASP A 129 -22.15 16.51 12.74
C ASP A 129 -23.52 16.38 13.43
N ALA A 130 -23.66 15.48 14.41
CA ALA A 130 -24.94 15.18 15.06
C ALA A 130 -25.01 15.57 16.55
N GLN A 131 -24.16 16.50 17.03
CA GLN A 131 -24.37 17.17 18.31
C GLN A 131 -23.94 18.64 18.23
N GLY A 132 -24.95 19.53 18.16
CA GLY A 132 -24.85 20.98 18.20
C GLY A 132 -26.23 21.60 18.06
#